data_AF-A0A174D127-F1
#
_entry.id   AF-A0A174D127-F1
#
_cell.length_a   1.000
_cell.length_b   1.000
_cell.length_c   1.000
_cell.angle_alpha   90.00
_cell.angle_beta   90.00
_cell.angle_gamma   90.00
#
_symmetry.space_group_name_H-M   'P 1'
#
loop_
_entity.id
_entity.type
_entity.pdbx_description
1 polymer ?
#
loop_
_entity_poly.entity_id
_entity_poly.type
_entity_poly.pdbx_seq_one_letter_code
_entity_poly.pdbx_strand_id
1 'polypeptide(L)'
;MMNRKEFYEYVKDNVKAYLPKSYEEGEIKLQEVEKNNGLKLTGITIPNGDQRIVPTIYLDSLYQEYINGKDVDSCVGDVADMRIEAQGKAEFLDMGVPDILDYEKMKDKLQMRICDKEWNTDRLADKVVTEHGDFAAYYAVNLEENGEGISSIPVTVSLMNEWGVSGEQIQADAMMADKNRGVQLVDMTQIVESMIFGGTPKNLLNEKLDMETVENPMFCLTNESKMNGASLLLQEDIRKQIGECLGSDYFVIPSSVHEVLILPDNGIFQVPELNAMVQEVNETQVERQEQLSDKVQFCDKKTAVMENAERREARLEKEKAAEKAEVKGGIHGKLEKAKAEIKAKEADKVLKNKSKDLAAAL
;
A
#
# COMPACT_ATOMS: atom_id res chain seq x y z
N MET A 1 -11.29 27.80 -24.88
CA MET A 1 -10.79 26.54 -24.30
C MET A 1 -11.92 25.99 -23.47
N MET A 2 -12.36 24.77 -23.77
CA MET A 2 -13.46 24.11 -23.05
C MET A 2 -13.00 23.81 -21.62
N ASN A 3 -13.89 23.97 -20.65
CA ASN A 3 -13.64 23.43 -19.31
C ASN A 3 -13.77 21.90 -19.32
N ARG A 4 -13.33 21.25 -18.24
CA ARG A 4 -13.32 19.78 -18.12
C ARG A 4 -14.66 19.11 -18.46
N LYS A 5 -15.77 19.67 -17.96
CA LYS A 5 -17.10 19.13 -18.19
C LYS A 5 -17.54 19.30 -19.65
N GLU A 6 -17.28 20.48 -20.22
CA GLU A 6 -17.55 20.77 -21.63
C GLU A 6 -16.76 19.85 -22.56
N PHE A 7 -15.49 19.59 -22.24
CA PHE A 7 -14.64 18.67 -22.99
C PHE A 7 -15.19 17.23 -22.97
N TYR A 8 -15.61 16.71 -21.81
CA TYR A 8 -16.17 15.36 -21.73
C TYR A 8 -17.47 15.18 -22.50
N GLU A 9 -18.39 16.13 -22.41
CA GLU A 9 -19.63 16.08 -23.20
C GLU A 9 -19.32 16.24 -24.70
N TYR A 10 -18.36 17.11 -25.07
CA TYR A 10 -17.94 17.24 -26.45
C TYR A 10 -17.38 15.93 -27.01
N VAL A 11 -16.51 15.23 -26.27
CA VAL A 11 -16.00 13.93 -26.67
C VAL A 11 -17.13 12.92 -26.85
N LYS A 12 -18.03 12.82 -25.87
CA LYS A 12 -19.19 11.92 -25.93
C LYS A 12 -20.08 12.17 -27.14
N ASP A 13 -20.34 13.44 -27.47
CA ASP A 13 -21.23 13.82 -28.57
C ASP A 13 -20.60 13.60 -29.96
N ASN A 14 -19.27 13.63 -30.06
CA ASN A 14 -18.57 13.57 -31.36
C ASN A 14 -17.91 12.21 -31.65
N VAL A 15 -17.59 11.39 -30.65
CA VAL A 15 -16.81 10.14 -30.84
C VAL A 15 -17.49 9.13 -31.78
N LYS A 16 -18.82 9.11 -31.87
CA LYS A 16 -19.52 8.23 -32.82
C LYS A 16 -19.15 8.47 -34.28
N ALA A 17 -18.82 9.70 -34.66
CA ALA A 17 -18.45 10.03 -36.03
C ALA A 17 -17.11 9.40 -36.46
N TYR A 18 -16.30 8.99 -35.48
CA TYR A 18 -14.97 8.41 -35.67
C TYR A 18 -14.99 6.88 -35.57
N LEU A 19 -16.14 6.29 -35.18
CA LEU A 19 -16.28 4.85 -34.99
C LEU A 19 -16.96 4.17 -36.18
N PRO A 20 -16.71 2.86 -36.40
CA PRO A 20 -17.43 2.07 -37.40
C PRO A 20 -18.95 2.07 -37.18
N LYS A 21 -19.71 1.83 -38.25
CA LYS A 21 -21.19 1.78 -38.22
C LYS A 21 -21.79 0.82 -37.18
N SER A 22 -21.05 -0.22 -36.77
CA SER A 22 -21.53 -1.16 -35.75
C SER A 22 -21.81 -0.51 -34.39
N TYR A 23 -21.20 0.65 -34.10
CA TYR A 23 -21.36 1.41 -32.86
C TYR A 23 -22.53 2.42 -32.89
N GLU A 24 -23.25 2.55 -34.00
CA GLU A 24 -24.24 3.59 -34.22
C GLU A 24 -25.39 3.53 -33.20
N GLU A 25 -25.88 2.32 -32.91
CA GLU A 25 -27.01 2.06 -32.01
C GLU A 25 -26.64 2.07 -30.52
N GLY A 26 -25.35 2.05 -30.16
CA GLY A 26 -24.89 2.00 -28.77
C GLY A 26 -25.13 3.30 -28.00
N GLU A 27 -25.73 3.23 -26.81
CA GLU A 27 -25.87 4.39 -25.91
C GLU A 27 -24.54 4.69 -25.21
N ILE A 28 -23.93 5.85 -25.51
CA ILE A 28 -22.68 6.28 -24.89
C ILE A 28 -22.95 6.88 -23.52
N LYS A 29 -22.21 6.42 -22.51
CA LYS A 29 -22.35 6.90 -21.12
C LYS A 29 -21.03 7.41 -20.59
N LEU A 30 -21.10 8.55 -19.90
CA LEU A 30 -20.05 9.04 -19.01
C LEU A 30 -20.36 8.54 -17.61
N GLN A 31 -19.35 8.03 -16.92
CA GLN A 31 -19.46 7.55 -15.56
C GLN A 31 -18.23 7.92 -14.75
N GLU A 32 -18.43 8.25 -13.47
CA GLU A 32 -17.33 8.43 -12.53
C GLU A 32 -16.92 7.07 -11.98
N VAL A 33 -15.62 6.77 -12.02
CA VAL A 33 -15.04 5.54 -11.51
C VAL A 33 -14.04 5.89 -10.42
N GLU A 34 -14.25 5.34 -9.23
CA GLU A 34 -13.33 5.48 -8.11
C GLU A 34 -12.14 4.52 -8.27
N LYS A 35 -10.94 5.09 -8.17
CA LYS A 35 -9.63 4.45 -8.23
C LYS A 35 -9.00 4.44 -6.84
N ASN A 36 -7.80 3.88 -6.77
CA ASN A 36 -7.05 3.81 -5.51
C ASN A 36 -6.89 5.21 -4.89
N ASN A 37 -6.93 5.25 -3.55
CA ASN A 37 -6.73 6.44 -2.73
C ASN A 37 -7.73 7.58 -3.00
N GLY A 38 -8.98 7.23 -3.34
CA GLY A 38 -10.10 8.16 -3.56
C GLY A 38 -10.03 8.95 -4.87
N LEU A 39 -9.11 8.61 -5.78
CA LEU A 39 -9.02 9.26 -7.09
C LEU A 39 -10.27 8.92 -7.91
N LYS A 40 -10.96 9.95 -8.41
CA LYS A 40 -12.15 9.78 -9.25
C LYS A 40 -11.83 10.17 -10.67
N LEU A 41 -11.97 9.22 -11.59
CA LEU A 41 -11.77 9.44 -13.01
C LEU A 41 -13.10 9.39 -13.75
N THR A 42 -13.26 10.21 -14.79
CA THR A 42 -14.42 10.16 -15.68
C THR A 42 -14.12 9.23 -16.84
N GLY A 43 -14.83 8.11 -16.87
CA GLY A 43 -14.79 7.15 -17.95
C GLY A 43 -15.90 7.34 -18.97
N ILE A 44 -15.62 7.08 -20.24
CA ILE A 44 -16.60 6.92 -21.31
C ILE A 44 -16.76 5.43 -21.66
N THR A 45 -18.00 4.99 -21.83
CA THR A 45 -18.34 3.65 -22.29
C THR A 45 -19.08 3.75 -23.61
N ILE A 46 -18.63 2.96 -24.60
CA ILE A 46 -19.15 3.01 -25.98
C ILE A 46 -19.53 1.59 -26.41
N PRO A 47 -20.79 1.16 -26.22
CA PRO A 47 -21.23 -0.18 -26.56
C PRO A 47 -21.19 -0.45 -28.07
N ASN A 48 -20.88 -1.69 -28.46
CA ASN A 48 -20.99 -2.18 -29.84
C ASN A 48 -22.09 -3.26 -29.90
N GLY A 49 -23.29 -2.92 -30.35
CA GLY A 49 -24.45 -3.83 -30.29
C GLY A 49 -24.79 -4.30 -28.87
N ASP A 50 -25.13 -5.57 -28.70
CA ASP A 50 -25.60 -6.17 -27.43
C ASP A 50 -24.46 -6.61 -26.48
N GLN A 51 -23.32 -5.93 -26.52
CA GLN A 51 -22.17 -6.27 -25.68
C GLN A 51 -22.50 -6.15 -24.19
N ARG A 52 -22.25 -7.24 -23.46
CA ARG A 52 -22.44 -7.29 -22.00
C ARG A 52 -21.30 -6.65 -21.22
N ILE A 53 -20.07 -6.71 -21.75
CA ILE A 53 -18.89 -6.10 -21.14
C ILE A 53 -18.40 -5.02 -22.10
N VAL A 54 -18.38 -3.78 -21.64
CA VAL A 54 -17.99 -2.61 -22.43
C VAL A 54 -16.75 -1.99 -21.80
N PRO A 55 -15.63 -1.87 -22.53
CA PRO A 55 -14.44 -1.18 -22.04
C PRO A 55 -14.75 0.25 -21.61
N THR A 56 -14.10 0.68 -20.52
CA THR A 56 -14.17 2.08 -20.05
C THR A 56 -12.88 2.79 -20.41
N ILE A 57 -12.98 3.90 -21.12
CA ILE A 57 -11.85 4.75 -21.51
C ILE A 57 -11.85 5.98 -20.61
N TYR A 58 -10.76 6.27 -19.92
CA TYR A 58 -10.67 7.42 -19.02
C TYR A 58 -10.34 8.69 -19.80
N LEU A 59 -11.12 9.75 -19.59
CA LEU A 59 -10.99 11.01 -20.32
C LEU A 59 -10.06 12.01 -19.63
N ASP A 60 -9.70 11.79 -18.37
CA ASP A 60 -8.90 12.73 -17.56
C ASP A 60 -7.52 13.01 -18.15
N SER A 61 -6.79 11.99 -18.64
CA SER A 61 -5.48 12.16 -19.28
C SER A 61 -5.61 12.93 -20.60
N LEU A 62 -6.59 12.59 -21.42
CA LEU A 62 -6.86 13.26 -22.70
C LEU A 62 -7.24 14.74 -22.49
N TYR A 63 -7.93 15.06 -21.39
CA TYR A 63 -8.19 16.45 -21.04
C TYR A 63 -6.90 17.21 -20.70
N GLN A 64 -5.93 16.57 -20.03
CA GLN A 64 -4.63 17.21 -19.80
C GLN A 64 -3.88 17.47 -21.10
N GLU A 65 -3.92 16.53 -22.05
CA GLU A 65 -3.33 16.74 -23.38
C GLU A 65 -3.99 17.91 -24.13
N TYR A 66 -5.32 18.02 -24.05
CA TYR A 66 -6.06 19.15 -24.61
C TYR A 66 -5.64 20.49 -23.99
N ILE A 67 -5.51 20.54 -22.65
CA ILE A 67 -5.03 21.73 -21.94
C ILE A 67 -3.59 22.09 -22.35
N ASN A 68 -2.77 21.09 -22.65
CA ASN A 68 -1.41 21.25 -23.16
C ASN A 68 -1.34 21.59 -24.67
N GLY A 69 -2.48 21.83 -25.31
CA GLY A 69 -2.56 22.36 -26.68
C GLY A 69 -2.89 21.32 -27.76
N LYS A 70 -3.19 20.07 -27.39
CA LYS A 70 -3.72 19.09 -28.34
C LYS A 70 -5.08 19.55 -28.85
N ASP A 71 -5.32 19.36 -30.15
CA ASP A 71 -6.58 19.70 -30.77
C ASP A 71 -7.72 18.79 -30.26
N VAL A 72 -8.92 19.36 -30.11
CA VAL A 72 -10.05 18.65 -29.50
C VAL A 72 -10.54 17.48 -30.37
N ASP A 73 -10.57 17.65 -31.70
CA ASP A 73 -10.99 16.60 -32.63
C ASP A 73 -9.97 15.47 -32.68
N SER A 74 -8.69 15.79 -32.46
CA SER A 74 -7.64 14.79 -32.27
C SER A 74 -7.89 13.95 -31.02
N CYS A 75 -8.27 14.58 -29.90
CA CYS A 75 -8.63 13.87 -28.67
C CYS A 75 -9.83 12.93 -28.87
N VAL A 76 -10.83 13.35 -29.66
CA VAL A 76 -11.97 12.50 -30.03
C VAL A 76 -11.51 11.28 -30.83
N GLY A 77 -10.58 11.49 -31.78
CA GLY A 77 -9.94 10.42 -32.54
C GLY A 77 -9.24 9.41 -31.63
N ASP A 78 -8.45 9.87 -30.65
CA ASP A 78 -7.76 8.96 -29.72
C ASP A 78 -8.72 8.08 -28.92
N VAL A 79 -9.87 8.62 -28.49
CA VAL A 79 -10.89 7.82 -27.80
C VAL A 79 -11.45 6.74 -28.72
N ALA A 80 -11.68 7.05 -29.99
CA ALA A 80 -12.15 6.06 -30.96
C ALA A 80 -11.10 4.97 -31.20
N ASP A 81 -9.84 5.34 -31.35
CA ASP A 81 -8.73 4.40 -31.53
C ASP A 81 -8.56 3.50 -30.31
N MET A 82 -8.52 4.07 -29.09
CA MET A 82 -8.49 3.31 -27.83
C MET A 82 -9.68 2.34 -27.73
N ARG A 83 -10.87 2.75 -28.19
CA ARG A 83 -12.06 1.90 -28.17
C ARG A 83 -11.95 0.71 -29.13
N ILE A 84 -11.45 0.94 -30.34
CA ILE A 84 -11.27 -0.08 -31.36
C ILE A 84 -10.18 -1.07 -30.92
N GLU A 85 -9.09 -0.57 -30.36
CA GLU A 85 -8.00 -1.40 -29.85
C GLU A 85 -8.48 -2.28 -28.67
N ALA A 86 -9.19 -1.68 -27.71
CA ALA A 86 -9.77 -2.42 -26.59
C ALA A 86 -10.80 -3.46 -27.06
N GLN A 87 -11.52 -3.21 -28.16
CA GLN A 87 -12.43 -4.18 -28.76
C GLN A 87 -11.68 -5.40 -29.30
N GLY A 88 -10.61 -5.16 -30.06
CA GLY A 88 -9.79 -6.25 -30.60
C GLY A 88 -9.19 -7.12 -29.50
N LYS A 89 -8.75 -6.52 -28.38
CA LYS A 89 -8.27 -7.27 -27.21
C LYS A 89 -9.39 -8.05 -26.52
N ALA A 90 -10.58 -7.45 -26.36
CA ALA A 90 -11.74 -8.12 -25.76
C ALA A 90 -12.26 -9.30 -26.59
N GLU A 91 -12.13 -9.27 -27.92
CA GLU A 91 -12.43 -10.42 -28.80
C GLU A 91 -11.39 -11.55 -28.70
N PHE A 92 -10.17 -11.25 -28.26
CA PHE A 92 -9.13 -12.23 -27.93
C PHE A 92 -9.32 -12.87 -26.54
N LEU A 93 -9.99 -12.16 -25.62
CA LEU A 93 -10.48 -12.73 -24.36
C LEU A 93 -11.72 -13.59 -24.64
N ASP A 94 -11.51 -14.82 -25.07
CA ASP A 94 -12.54 -15.86 -25.27
C ASP A 94 -13.24 -16.29 -23.96
N MET A 95 -13.23 -15.44 -22.93
CA MET A 95 -13.95 -15.67 -21.67
C MET A 95 -15.31 -14.98 -21.72
N GLY A 96 -16.36 -15.79 -21.80
CA GLY A 96 -17.71 -15.30 -21.64
C GLY A 96 -18.01 -14.96 -20.19
N VAL A 97 -19.10 -14.21 -19.96
CA VAL A 97 -19.68 -14.03 -18.62
C VAL A 97 -19.86 -15.36 -17.85
N PRO A 98 -20.25 -16.50 -18.49
CA PRO A 98 -20.32 -17.78 -17.80
C PRO A 98 -18.98 -18.25 -17.20
N ASP A 99 -17.84 -17.91 -17.80
CA ASP A 99 -16.53 -18.30 -17.29
C ASP A 99 -16.15 -17.49 -16.05
N ILE A 100 -16.48 -16.19 -16.02
CA ILE A 100 -16.21 -15.31 -14.85
C ILE A 100 -16.99 -15.78 -13.62
N LEU A 101 -18.20 -16.33 -13.82
CA LEU A 101 -19.04 -16.85 -12.74
C LEU A 101 -18.63 -18.26 -12.28
N ASP A 102 -17.69 -18.92 -12.97
CA ASP A 102 -17.15 -20.22 -12.57
C ASP A 102 -15.89 -20.02 -11.71
N TYR A 103 -16.06 -20.18 -10.39
CA TYR A 103 -14.98 -20.00 -9.42
C TYR A 103 -13.77 -20.89 -9.71
N GLU A 104 -14.00 -22.14 -10.12
CA GLU A 104 -12.92 -23.11 -10.33
C GLU A 104 -12.00 -22.70 -11.49
N LYS A 105 -12.54 -21.97 -12.48
CA LYS A 105 -11.75 -21.39 -13.58
C LYS A 105 -11.03 -20.10 -13.19
N MET A 106 -11.49 -19.41 -12.15
CA MET A 106 -10.99 -18.11 -11.74
C MET A 106 -10.00 -18.16 -10.58
N LYS A 107 -10.06 -19.19 -9.72
CA LYS A 107 -9.26 -19.25 -8.49
C LYS A 107 -7.75 -19.15 -8.71
N ASP A 108 -7.22 -19.76 -9.77
CA ASP A 108 -5.79 -19.71 -10.09
C ASP A 108 -5.34 -18.37 -10.67
N LYS A 109 -6.31 -17.51 -11.03
CA LYS A 109 -6.10 -16.13 -11.50
C LYS A 109 -6.33 -15.10 -10.40
N LEU A 110 -6.72 -15.54 -9.20
CA LEU A 110 -6.85 -14.65 -8.06
C LEU A 110 -5.49 -14.05 -7.71
N GLN A 111 -5.52 -12.79 -7.31
CA GLN A 111 -4.35 -12.07 -6.89
C GLN A 111 -4.72 -11.20 -5.69
N MET A 112 -3.85 -11.20 -4.69
CA MET A 112 -3.94 -10.26 -3.59
C MET A 112 -3.43 -8.88 -4.04
N ARG A 113 -4.14 -7.85 -3.61
CA ARG A 113 -3.77 -6.44 -3.79
C ARG A 113 -3.70 -5.79 -2.43
N ILE A 114 -2.86 -4.76 -2.31
CA ILE A 114 -2.62 -4.03 -1.06
C ILE A 114 -2.93 -2.55 -1.26
N CYS A 115 -3.47 -1.90 -0.23
CA CYS A 115 -3.64 -0.45 -0.17
C CYS A 115 -3.64 0.05 1.28
N ASP A 116 -3.45 1.36 1.49
CA ASP A 116 -3.76 2.00 2.76
C ASP A 116 -5.26 1.85 3.06
N LYS A 117 -5.57 1.33 4.24
CA LYS A 117 -6.94 1.04 4.67
C LYS A 117 -7.77 2.31 4.80
N GLU A 118 -7.22 3.37 5.39
CA GLU A 118 -7.94 4.60 5.69
C GLU A 118 -8.27 5.35 4.39
N TRP A 119 -7.30 5.45 3.49
CA TRP A 119 -7.46 6.15 2.21
C TRP A 119 -8.45 5.48 1.24
N ASN A 120 -8.77 4.20 1.46
CA ASN A 120 -9.60 3.41 0.54
C ASN A 120 -10.90 2.91 1.18
N THR A 121 -11.33 3.49 2.31
CA THR A 121 -12.53 3.04 3.04
C THR A 121 -13.76 2.90 2.14
N ASP A 122 -14.07 3.92 1.33
CA ASP A 122 -15.24 3.91 0.44
C ASP A 122 -15.06 2.89 -0.70
N ARG A 123 -13.90 2.91 -1.36
CA ARG A 123 -13.54 1.95 -2.42
C ARG A 123 -13.59 0.49 -1.96
N LEU A 124 -13.34 0.19 -0.70
CA LEU A 124 -13.33 -1.15 -0.14
C LEU A 124 -14.70 -1.65 0.34
N ALA A 125 -15.72 -0.78 0.41
CA ALA A 125 -17.00 -1.07 1.07
C ALA A 125 -17.76 -2.29 0.51
N ASP A 126 -17.57 -2.62 -0.77
CA ASP A 126 -18.22 -3.74 -1.45
C ASP A 126 -17.28 -4.93 -1.72
N LYS A 127 -16.02 -4.86 -1.28
CA LYS A 127 -14.97 -5.84 -1.59
C LYS A 127 -14.79 -6.86 -0.49
N VAL A 128 -14.27 -8.02 -0.86
CA VAL A 128 -13.72 -8.97 0.10
C VAL A 128 -12.38 -8.42 0.58
N VAL A 129 -12.23 -8.22 1.90
CA VAL A 129 -11.09 -7.54 2.50
C VAL A 129 -10.55 -8.31 3.69
N THR A 130 -9.22 -8.37 3.79
CA THR A 130 -8.50 -8.83 4.99
C THR A 130 -7.65 -7.70 5.55
N GLU A 131 -7.73 -7.44 6.86
CA GLU A 131 -7.03 -6.33 7.49
C GLU A 131 -5.61 -6.71 7.94
N HIS A 132 -4.65 -5.81 7.70
CA HIS A 132 -3.24 -5.96 8.07
C HIS A 132 -2.70 -4.65 8.66
N GLY A 133 -3.12 -4.33 9.89
CA GLY A 133 -2.71 -3.09 10.55
C GLY A 133 -3.23 -1.85 9.81
N ASP A 134 -2.33 -1.02 9.30
CA ASP A 134 -2.69 0.15 8.49
C ASP A 134 -3.03 -0.20 7.03
N PHE A 135 -2.71 -1.41 6.60
CA PHE A 135 -3.00 -1.88 5.25
C PHE A 135 -4.25 -2.75 5.20
N ALA A 136 -4.86 -2.81 4.02
CA ALA A 136 -5.91 -3.74 3.67
C ALA A 136 -5.47 -4.58 2.48
N ALA A 137 -5.72 -5.89 2.56
CA ALA A 137 -5.69 -6.79 1.42
C ALA A 137 -7.07 -6.79 0.76
N TYR A 138 -7.13 -6.64 -0.55
CA TYR A 138 -8.33 -6.92 -1.35
C TYR A 138 -7.95 -7.82 -2.53
N TYR A 139 -8.95 -8.43 -3.17
CA TYR A 139 -8.69 -9.47 -4.16
C TYR A 139 -9.21 -9.08 -5.54
N ALA A 140 -8.50 -9.53 -6.57
CA ALA A 140 -8.91 -9.35 -7.96
C ALA A 140 -8.57 -10.60 -8.77
N VAL A 141 -9.36 -10.88 -9.81
CA VAL A 141 -9.05 -11.87 -10.84
C VAL A 141 -8.28 -11.16 -11.94
N ASN A 142 -7.05 -11.59 -12.22
CA ASN A 142 -6.28 -11.09 -13.36
C ASN A 142 -6.69 -11.82 -14.62
N LEU A 143 -7.17 -11.07 -15.60
CA LEU A 143 -7.54 -11.60 -16.91
C LEU A 143 -6.35 -11.55 -17.87
N GLU A 144 -5.60 -10.44 -17.82
CA GLU A 144 -4.42 -10.20 -18.64
C GLU A 144 -3.44 -9.31 -17.86
N GLU A 145 -2.15 -9.60 -18.00
CA GLU A 145 -1.05 -8.82 -17.46
C GLU A 145 0.04 -8.77 -18.53
N ASN A 146 0.23 -7.60 -19.13
CA ASN A 146 1.20 -7.38 -20.19
C ASN A 146 1.94 -6.04 -19.97
N GLY A 147 2.87 -5.69 -20.87
CA GLY A 147 3.66 -4.46 -20.77
C GLY A 147 2.84 -3.17 -20.84
N GLU A 148 1.55 -3.23 -21.20
CA GLU A 148 0.64 -2.10 -21.32
C GLU A 148 -0.31 -1.97 -20.12
N GLY A 149 -0.35 -2.96 -19.22
CA GLY A 149 -1.12 -2.90 -17.97
C GLY A 149 -1.75 -4.23 -17.55
N ILE A 150 -2.65 -4.14 -16.56
CA ILE A 150 -3.38 -5.29 -16.02
C ILE A 150 -4.88 -5.09 -16.21
N SER A 151 -5.50 -6.03 -16.93
CA SER A 151 -6.95 -6.19 -16.96
C SER A 151 -7.38 -7.10 -15.82
N SER A 152 -8.24 -6.59 -14.93
CA SER A 152 -8.65 -7.35 -13.75
C SER A 152 -10.09 -7.06 -13.34
N ILE A 153 -10.70 -8.03 -12.67
CA ILE A 153 -12.03 -7.94 -12.08
C ILE A 153 -11.88 -7.93 -10.55
N PRO A 154 -12.26 -6.86 -9.85
CA PRO A 154 -12.28 -6.84 -8.40
C PRO A 154 -13.23 -7.90 -7.84
N VAL A 155 -12.81 -8.61 -6.79
CA VAL A 155 -13.65 -9.59 -6.10
C VAL A 155 -14.52 -8.85 -5.08
N THR A 156 -15.78 -8.64 -5.46
CA THR A 156 -16.78 -8.04 -4.57
C THR A 156 -17.44 -9.11 -3.70
N VAL A 157 -18.08 -8.67 -2.61
CA VAL A 157 -18.91 -9.54 -1.76
C VAL A 157 -20.02 -10.19 -2.59
N SER A 158 -20.57 -9.48 -3.58
CA SER A 158 -21.57 -10.02 -4.49
C SER A 158 -21.01 -11.15 -5.36
N LEU A 159 -19.81 -10.98 -5.93
CA LEU A 159 -19.17 -12.01 -6.76
C LEU A 159 -18.78 -13.24 -5.92
N MET A 160 -18.27 -13.02 -4.72
CA MET A 160 -17.99 -14.09 -3.75
C MET A 160 -19.26 -14.91 -3.43
N ASN A 161 -20.38 -14.24 -3.17
CA ASN A 161 -21.65 -14.91 -2.89
C ASN A 161 -22.16 -15.70 -4.09
N GLU A 162 -21.99 -15.17 -5.31
CA GLU A 162 -22.36 -15.85 -6.56
C GLU A 162 -21.51 -17.11 -6.78
N TRP A 163 -20.22 -17.04 -6.47
CA TRP A 163 -19.32 -18.20 -6.48
C TRP A 163 -19.63 -19.23 -5.38
N GLY A 164 -20.37 -18.85 -4.34
CA GLY A 164 -20.70 -19.74 -3.22
C GLY A 164 -19.50 -20.08 -2.33
N VAL A 165 -18.49 -19.20 -2.28
CA VAL A 165 -17.26 -19.39 -1.49
C VAL A 165 -17.16 -18.38 -0.35
N SER A 166 -16.31 -18.66 0.65
CA SER A 166 -16.07 -17.71 1.76
C SER A 166 -14.91 -16.77 1.47
N GLY A 167 -14.81 -15.69 2.26
CA GLY A 167 -13.69 -14.76 2.18
C GLY A 167 -12.36 -15.42 2.52
N GLU A 168 -12.35 -16.35 3.49
CA GLU A 168 -11.18 -17.14 3.88
C GLU A 168 -10.71 -18.05 2.74
N GLN A 169 -11.64 -18.62 1.96
CA GLN A 169 -11.31 -19.43 0.79
C GLN A 169 -10.66 -18.56 -0.31
N ILE A 170 -11.23 -17.38 -0.59
CA ILE A 170 -10.64 -16.42 -1.53
C ILE A 170 -9.24 -16.01 -1.09
N GLN A 171 -9.05 -15.71 0.19
CA GLN A 171 -7.74 -15.36 0.73
C GLN A 171 -6.72 -16.50 0.54
N ALA A 172 -7.10 -17.73 0.88
CA ALA A 172 -6.22 -18.89 0.78
C ALA A 172 -5.82 -19.18 -0.67
N ASP A 173 -6.79 -19.12 -1.59
CA ASP A 173 -6.53 -19.41 -3.01
C ASP A 173 -5.75 -18.28 -3.68
N ALA A 174 -6.02 -17.00 -3.36
CA ALA A 174 -5.21 -15.88 -3.82
C ALA A 174 -3.76 -15.96 -3.33
N MET A 175 -3.55 -16.35 -2.07
CA MET A 175 -2.21 -16.56 -1.53
C MET A 175 -1.48 -17.71 -2.24
N MET A 176 -2.21 -18.78 -2.61
CA MET A 176 -1.64 -19.90 -3.35
C MET A 176 -1.27 -19.49 -4.78
N ALA A 177 -2.14 -18.75 -5.47
CA ALA A 177 -1.88 -18.23 -6.81
C ALA A 177 -0.67 -17.27 -6.82
N ASP A 178 -0.55 -16.41 -5.79
CA ASP A 178 0.56 -15.46 -5.66
C ASP A 178 1.94 -16.13 -5.57
N LYS A 179 2.04 -17.40 -5.10
CA LYS A 179 3.31 -18.12 -5.03
C LYS A 179 4.01 -18.26 -6.38
N ASN A 180 3.25 -18.25 -7.47
CA ASN A 180 3.77 -18.41 -8.83
C ASN A 180 4.20 -17.09 -9.47
N ARG A 181 4.10 -15.95 -8.76
CA ARG A 181 4.44 -14.63 -9.30
C ARG A 181 5.93 -14.31 -9.31
N GLY A 182 6.76 -15.22 -8.80
CA GLY A 182 8.21 -15.02 -8.71
C GLY A 182 8.54 -13.86 -7.79
N VAL A 183 8.29 -14.01 -6.49
CA VAL A 183 8.68 -13.01 -5.49
C VAL A 183 10.17 -12.70 -5.58
N GLN A 184 10.53 -11.42 -5.59
CA GLN A 184 11.91 -10.95 -5.68
C GLN A 184 12.22 -10.02 -4.52
N LEU A 185 13.30 -10.33 -3.79
CA LEU A 185 13.96 -9.39 -2.88
C LEU A 185 15.31 -9.04 -3.49
N VAL A 186 15.53 -7.79 -3.85
CA VAL A 186 16.69 -7.39 -4.66
C VAL A 186 17.39 -6.19 -4.05
N ASP A 187 18.72 -6.17 -4.07
CA ASP A 187 19.52 -5.00 -3.68
C ASP A 187 19.30 -3.83 -4.66
N MET A 188 18.98 -2.65 -4.13
CA MET A 188 18.77 -1.44 -4.94
C MET A 188 19.99 -1.07 -5.79
N THR A 189 21.20 -1.32 -5.29
CA THR A 189 22.44 -1.08 -6.04
C THR A 189 22.48 -1.94 -7.30
N GLN A 190 22.09 -3.23 -7.19
CA GLN A 190 22.02 -4.12 -8.36
C GLN A 190 20.91 -3.73 -9.34
N ILE A 191 19.79 -3.19 -8.84
CA ILE A 191 18.74 -2.64 -9.70
C ILE A 191 19.31 -1.49 -10.54
N VAL A 192 19.97 -0.51 -9.90
CA VAL A 192 20.58 0.63 -10.59
C VAL A 192 21.66 0.17 -11.58
N GLU A 193 22.55 -0.74 -11.16
CA GLU A 193 23.56 -1.32 -12.04
C GLU A 193 22.94 -2.01 -13.26
N SER A 194 21.87 -2.78 -13.07
CA SER A 194 21.18 -3.47 -14.17
C SER A 194 20.53 -2.49 -15.15
N MET A 195 20.08 -1.32 -14.70
CA MET A 195 19.52 -0.29 -15.58
C MET A 195 20.62 0.39 -16.42
N ILE A 196 21.84 0.54 -15.88
CA ILE A 196 22.95 1.21 -16.56
C ILE A 196 23.72 0.26 -17.48
N PHE A 197 24.01 -0.94 -17.00
CA PHE A 197 24.92 -1.90 -17.65
C PHE A 197 24.21 -3.13 -18.22
N GLY A 198 22.91 -3.28 -17.98
CA GLY A 198 22.17 -4.49 -18.28
C GLY A 198 22.43 -5.61 -17.25
N GLY A 199 21.76 -6.75 -17.45
CA GLY A 199 21.84 -7.90 -16.55
C GLY A 199 20.56 -8.11 -15.73
N THR A 200 20.52 -9.21 -14.99
CA THR A 200 19.39 -9.56 -14.13
C THR A 200 19.85 -9.48 -12.68
N PRO A 201 19.25 -8.62 -11.85
CA PRO A 201 19.58 -8.56 -10.43
C PRO A 201 19.36 -9.92 -9.75
N LYS A 202 20.20 -10.23 -8.75
CA LYS A 202 20.07 -11.47 -8.01
C LYS A 202 18.88 -11.38 -7.05
N ASN A 203 18.00 -12.38 -7.07
CA ASN A 203 17.00 -12.56 -6.02
C ASN A 203 17.70 -13.06 -4.74
N LEU A 204 17.57 -12.29 -3.66
CA LEU A 204 18.19 -12.54 -2.36
C LEU A 204 17.26 -13.29 -1.40
N LEU A 205 16.02 -13.55 -1.81
CA LEU A 205 15.09 -14.34 -1.02
C LEU A 205 15.67 -15.75 -0.79
N ASN A 206 15.75 -16.18 0.47
CA ASN A 206 16.42 -17.40 0.95
C ASN A 206 17.96 -17.37 1.00
N GLU A 207 18.60 -16.26 0.68
CA GLU A 207 20.03 -16.04 0.96
C GLU A 207 20.22 -15.55 2.39
N LYS A 208 21.43 -15.71 2.94
CA LYS A 208 21.84 -15.03 4.18
C LYS A 208 22.90 -14.00 3.85
N LEU A 209 22.59 -12.74 4.07
CA LEU A 209 23.51 -11.64 3.83
C LEU A 209 24.39 -11.41 5.04
N ASP A 210 25.67 -11.13 4.77
CA ASP A 210 26.55 -10.54 5.77
C ASP A 210 26.37 -9.01 5.71
N MET A 211 25.50 -8.50 6.56
CA MET A 211 25.14 -7.08 6.57
C MET A 211 26.32 -6.15 6.89
N GLU A 212 27.43 -6.65 7.44
CA GLU A 212 28.65 -5.85 7.62
C GLU A 212 29.35 -5.53 6.29
N THR A 213 29.05 -6.30 5.24
CA THR A 213 29.66 -6.17 3.91
C THR A 213 28.81 -5.37 2.92
N VAL A 214 27.56 -5.09 3.25
CA VAL A 214 26.62 -4.38 2.38
C VAL A 214 26.72 -2.88 2.64
N GLU A 215 27.25 -2.14 1.67
CA GLU A 215 27.29 -0.68 1.71
C GLU A 215 25.89 -0.12 1.42
N ASN A 216 25.33 0.69 2.33
CA ASN A 216 23.98 1.28 2.24
C ASN A 216 22.85 0.25 1.97
N PRO A 217 22.55 -0.65 2.92
CA PRO A 217 21.62 -1.74 2.70
C PRO A 217 20.18 -1.23 2.48
N MET A 218 19.71 -1.32 1.23
CA MET A 218 18.35 -1.02 0.83
C MET A 218 17.91 -2.01 -0.23
N PHE A 219 16.77 -2.67 0.02
CA PHE A 219 16.28 -3.74 -0.83
C PHE A 219 14.89 -3.43 -1.34
N CYS A 220 14.55 -3.90 -2.53
CA CYS A 220 13.21 -3.81 -3.10
C CYS A 220 12.54 -5.19 -3.04
N LEU A 221 11.35 -5.26 -2.43
CA LEU A 221 10.45 -6.41 -2.50
C LEU A 221 9.41 -6.16 -3.59
N THR A 222 9.45 -7.01 -4.61
CA THR A 222 8.53 -6.96 -5.76
C THR A 222 8.35 -8.37 -6.34
N ASN A 223 7.92 -8.47 -7.59
CA ASN A 223 7.79 -9.72 -8.34
C ASN A 223 8.42 -9.60 -9.72
N GLU A 224 8.44 -10.70 -10.49
CA GLU A 224 9.03 -10.74 -11.82
C GLU A 224 8.39 -9.77 -12.82
N SER A 225 7.07 -9.51 -12.72
CA SER A 225 6.37 -8.54 -13.57
C SER A 225 6.54 -7.09 -13.13
N LYS A 226 7.08 -6.86 -11.92
CA LYS A 226 7.15 -5.57 -11.21
C LYS A 226 5.78 -4.91 -11.05
N MET A 227 4.71 -5.70 -11.01
CA MET A 227 3.35 -5.19 -10.94
C MET A 227 2.59 -5.73 -9.73
N ASN A 228 2.02 -4.84 -8.91
CA ASN A 228 1.29 -5.19 -7.69
C ASN A 228 2.06 -6.10 -6.71
N GLY A 229 3.39 -6.02 -6.72
CA GLY A 229 4.28 -6.87 -5.92
C GLY A 229 4.30 -6.53 -4.44
N ALA A 230 3.96 -5.30 -4.04
CA ALA A 230 3.91 -4.89 -2.64
C ALA A 230 2.98 -5.77 -1.78
N SER A 231 1.93 -6.34 -2.38
CA SER A 231 0.99 -7.25 -1.72
C SER A 231 1.66 -8.50 -1.16
N LEU A 232 2.76 -8.95 -1.75
CA LEU A 232 3.53 -10.12 -1.29
C LEU A 232 4.04 -9.94 0.15
N LEU A 233 4.25 -8.68 0.57
CA LEU A 233 4.60 -8.35 1.96
C LEU A 233 3.57 -8.86 2.97
N LEU A 234 2.29 -8.98 2.59
CA LEU A 234 1.22 -9.43 3.50
C LEU A 234 1.32 -10.91 3.85
N GLN A 235 2.16 -11.68 3.15
CA GLN A 235 2.42 -13.08 3.45
C GLN A 235 3.50 -13.21 4.54
N GLU A 236 3.19 -13.95 5.61
CA GLU A 236 4.06 -14.10 6.79
C GLU A 236 5.36 -14.85 6.49
N ASP A 237 5.31 -15.85 5.62
CA ASP A 237 6.48 -16.61 5.17
C ASP A 237 7.48 -15.73 4.42
N ILE A 238 7.01 -14.81 3.59
CA ILE A 238 7.86 -13.83 2.89
C ILE A 238 8.52 -12.90 3.91
N ARG A 239 7.78 -12.38 4.89
CA ARG A 239 8.36 -11.55 5.97
C ARG A 239 9.41 -12.30 6.79
N LYS A 240 9.18 -13.58 7.10
CA LYS A 240 10.19 -14.43 7.76
C LYS A 240 11.46 -14.57 6.93
N GLN A 241 11.32 -14.86 5.63
CA GLN A 241 12.46 -15.00 4.72
C GLN A 241 13.28 -13.71 4.63
N ILE A 242 12.63 -12.54 4.61
CA ILE A 242 13.30 -11.24 4.65
C ILE A 242 14.10 -11.07 5.96
N GLY A 243 13.47 -11.29 7.11
CA GLY A 243 14.15 -11.16 8.41
C GLY A 243 15.31 -12.15 8.59
N GLU A 244 15.17 -13.37 8.06
CA GLU A 244 16.26 -14.36 8.03
C GLU A 244 17.40 -13.94 7.10
N CYS A 245 17.08 -13.36 5.95
CA CYS A 245 18.04 -12.87 4.96
C CYS A 245 18.89 -11.72 5.52
N LEU A 246 18.26 -10.74 6.14
CA LEU A 246 18.93 -9.57 6.72
C LEU A 246 19.61 -9.88 8.05
N GLY A 247 19.15 -10.89 8.77
CA GLY A 247 19.66 -11.17 10.10
C GLY A 247 19.22 -10.16 11.18
N SER A 248 18.43 -9.15 10.85
CA SER A 248 17.92 -8.11 11.76
C SER A 248 16.41 -7.90 11.62
N ASP A 249 15.83 -7.16 12.57
CA ASP A 249 14.54 -6.51 12.34
C ASP A 249 14.68 -5.48 11.19
N TYR A 250 13.56 -5.03 10.63
CA TYR A 250 13.60 -4.13 9.48
C TYR A 250 12.38 -3.21 9.38
N PHE A 251 12.58 -2.07 8.71
CA PHE A 251 11.53 -1.16 8.28
C PHE A 251 11.05 -1.53 6.88
N VAL A 252 9.76 -1.35 6.66
CA VAL A 252 9.10 -1.42 5.35
C VAL A 252 8.67 -0.03 4.97
N ILE A 253 9.25 0.46 3.88
CA ILE A 253 8.96 1.75 3.27
C ILE A 253 7.96 1.53 2.13
N PRO A 254 6.72 2.05 2.23
CA PRO A 254 5.74 1.92 1.16
C PRO A 254 6.16 2.79 -0.03
N SER A 255 6.77 2.19 -1.05
CA SER A 255 7.17 2.90 -2.28
C SER A 255 5.97 3.08 -3.21
N SER A 256 5.28 1.99 -3.54
CA SER A 256 4.05 2.01 -4.34
C SER A 256 3.23 0.74 -4.11
N VAL A 257 2.07 0.62 -4.74
CA VAL A 257 1.32 -0.65 -4.76
C VAL A 257 2.08 -1.76 -5.51
N HIS A 258 3.11 -1.41 -6.28
CA HIS A 258 3.92 -2.34 -7.08
C HIS A 258 5.11 -2.91 -6.31
N GLU A 259 5.65 -2.19 -5.34
CA GLU A 259 6.84 -2.60 -4.59
C GLU A 259 6.95 -1.88 -3.24
N VAL A 260 7.70 -2.49 -2.31
CA VAL A 260 8.08 -1.85 -1.04
C VAL A 260 9.60 -1.90 -0.88
N LEU A 261 10.17 -0.87 -0.26
CA LEU A 261 11.58 -0.90 0.10
C LEU A 261 11.74 -1.46 1.51
N ILE A 262 12.79 -2.23 1.69
CA ILE A 262 13.14 -2.88 2.94
C ILE A 262 14.48 -2.29 3.42
N LEU A 263 14.47 -1.73 4.62
CA LEU A 263 15.65 -1.17 5.28
C LEU A 263 15.91 -1.93 6.58
N PRO A 264 17.09 -2.53 6.78
CA PRO A 264 17.41 -3.17 8.06
C PRO A 264 17.41 -2.14 9.20
N ASP A 265 16.86 -2.51 10.36
CA ASP A 265 16.96 -1.68 11.57
C ASP A 265 18.36 -1.83 12.18
N ASN A 266 19.24 -0.91 11.80
CA ASN A 266 20.60 -0.76 12.32
C ASN A 266 20.71 0.37 13.37
N GLY A 267 19.57 0.93 13.82
CA GLY A 267 19.52 2.03 14.77
C GLY A 267 19.97 3.40 14.24
N ILE A 268 20.17 3.54 12.92
CA ILE A 268 20.57 4.82 12.30
C ILE A 268 19.34 5.66 11.94
N PHE A 269 18.25 5.02 11.50
CA PHE A 269 17.07 5.70 11.00
C PHE A 269 16.13 6.12 12.14
N GLN A 270 15.58 7.33 12.04
CA GLN A 270 14.48 7.79 12.88
C GLN A 270 13.17 7.66 12.11
N VAL A 271 12.16 7.05 12.73
CA VAL A 271 10.87 6.81 12.06
C VAL A 271 10.19 8.11 11.55
N PRO A 272 10.20 9.23 12.31
CA PRO A 272 9.64 10.48 11.79
C PRO A 272 10.31 10.98 10.50
N GLU A 273 11.62 10.78 10.37
CA GLU A 273 12.37 11.17 9.16
C GLU A 273 12.01 10.26 7.98
N LEU A 274 11.85 8.95 8.22
CA LEU A 274 11.40 8.00 7.20
C LEU A 274 9.98 8.31 6.71
N ASN A 275 9.03 8.57 7.62
CA ASN A 275 7.67 8.95 7.27
C ASN A 275 7.65 10.24 6.42
N ALA A 276 8.41 11.26 6.83
CA ALA A 276 8.51 12.51 6.09
C ALA A 276 9.06 12.31 4.67
N MET A 277 10.08 11.45 4.52
CA MET A 277 10.63 11.10 3.20
C MET A 277 9.60 10.41 2.31
N VAL A 278 8.84 9.43 2.84
CA VAL A 278 7.79 8.75 2.07
C VAL A 278 6.71 9.73 1.63
N GLN A 279 6.25 10.57 2.55
CA GLN A 279 5.22 11.57 2.24
C GLN A 279 5.68 12.55 1.16
N GLU A 280 6.91 13.07 1.23
CA GLU A 280 7.47 13.98 0.22
C GLU A 280 7.53 13.32 -1.17
N VAL A 281 7.99 12.07 -1.24
CA VAL A 281 8.05 11.31 -2.50
C VAL A 281 6.66 11.04 -3.05
N ASN A 282 5.71 10.65 -2.20
CA ASN A 282 4.33 10.42 -2.62
C ASN A 282 3.69 11.70 -3.16
N GLU A 283 3.86 12.84 -2.49
CA GLU A 283 3.26 14.12 -2.90
C GLU A 283 3.86 14.68 -4.20
N THR A 284 5.10 14.31 -4.57
CA THR A 284 5.82 14.95 -5.67
C THR A 284 6.18 14.05 -6.86
N GLN A 285 6.35 12.74 -6.65
CA GLN A 285 6.88 11.82 -7.66
C GLN A 285 5.96 10.63 -7.99
N VAL A 286 4.96 10.34 -7.15
CA VAL A 286 4.13 9.13 -7.31
C VAL A 286 2.68 9.50 -7.59
N GLU A 287 2.14 8.97 -8.68
CA GLU A 287 0.74 9.15 -9.04
C GLU A 287 -0.19 8.69 -7.91
N ARG A 288 -1.26 9.46 -7.65
CA ARG A 288 -2.13 9.22 -6.49
C ARG A 288 -2.68 7.79 -6.44
N GLN A 289 -2.95 7.19 -7.60
CA GLN A 289 -3.45 5.82 -7.69
C GLN A 289 -2.39 4.73 -7.44
N GLU A 290 -1.10 5.06 -7.55
CA GLU A 290 0.02 4.12 -7.35
C GLU A 290 0.59 4.19 -5.94
N GLN A 291 0.31 5.25 -5.19
CA GLN A 291 0.73 5.39 -3.79
C GLN A 291 0.17 4.26 -2.93
N LEU A 292 1.03 3.66 -2.10
CA LEU A 292 0.61 2.63 -1.16
C LEU A 292 0.12 3.23 0.16
N SER A 293 0.96 4.03 0.83
CA SER A 293 0.68 4.71 2.10
C SER A 293 1.83 5.66 2.44
N ASP A 294 1.61 6.61 3.34
CA ASP A 294 2.68 7.43 3.96
C ASP A 294 3.26 6.81 5.24
N LYS A 295 2.71 5.66 5.67
CA LYS A 295 2.97 5.07 6.99
C LYS A 295 4.03 3.99 6.92
N VAL A 296 5.24 4.30 7.37
CA VAL A 296 6.31 3.31 7.50
C VAL A 296 5.92 2.23 8.51
N GLN A 297 6.16 0.98 8.14
CA GLN A 297 5.94 -0.17 9.01
C GLN A 297 7.28 -0.68 9.56
N PHE A 298 7.22 -1.33 10.71
CA PHE A 298 8.31 -2.09 11.31
C PHE A 298 7.93 -3.57 11.31
N CYS A 299 8.88 -4.44 11.00
CA CYS A 299 8.70 -5.88 11.07
C CYS A 299 9.75 -6.52 11.98
N ASP A 300 9.27 -7.29 12.96
CA ASP A 300 10.11 -8.06 13.88
C ASP A 300 10.60 -9.34 13.20
N LYS A 301 11.91 -9.58 13.21
CA LYS A 301 12.54 -10.75 12.57
C LYS A 301 12.07 -12.07 13.17
N LYS A 302 11.87 -12.12 14.48
CA LYS A 302 11.61 -13.38 15.20
C LYS A 302 10.17 -13.85 15.01
N THR A 303 9.25 -12.91 14.99
CA THR A 303 7.81 -13.16 14.97
C THR A 303 7.17 -12.90 13.61
N ALA A 304 7.86 -12.17 12.73
CA ALA A 304 7.33 -11.65 11.46
C ALA A 304 6.06 -10.81 11.60
N VAL A 305 5.83 -10.28 12.80
CA VAL A 305 4.76 -9.32 13.07
C VAL A 305 5.16 -7.98 12.48
N MET A 306 4.29 -7.44 11.64
CA MET A 306 4.40 -6.11 11.06
C MET A 306 3.44 -5.16 11.76
N GLU A 307 3.93 -4.02 12.22
CA GLU A 307 3.14 -2.96 12.85
C GLU A 307 3.60 -1.56 12.39
N ASN A 308 2.76 -0.54 12.59
CA ASN A 308 3.11 0.84 12.30
C ASN A 308 4.34 1.27 13.14
N ALA A 309 5.38 1.78 12.49
CA ALA A 309 6.65 2.08 13.13
C ALA A 309 6.53 3.21 14.18
N GLU A 310 5.74 4.24 13.90
CA GLU A 310 5.55 5.39 14.81
C GLU A 310 4.76 4.98 16.05
N ARG A 311 3.70 4.17 15.88
CA ARG A 311 2.93 3.62 17.00
C ARG A 311 3.80 2.71 17.89
N ARG A 312 4.70 1.93 17.28
CA ARG A 312 5.66 1.10 18.00
C ARG A 312 6.62 1.95 18.84
N GLU A 313 7.24 2.98 18.26
CA GLU A 313 8.15 3.86 19.00
C GLU A 313 7.44 4.56 20.17
N ALA A 314 6.26 5.13 19.93
CA ALA A 314 5.46 5.77 20.97
C ALA A 314 5.08 4.81 22.11
N ARG A 315 4.84 3.53 21.79
CA ARG A 315 4.59 2.47 22.78
C ARG A 315 5.86 2.16 23.60
N LEU A 316 7.00 1.97 22.95
CA LEU A 316 8.28 1.69 23.62
C LEU A 316 8.74 2.86 24.51
N GLU A 317 8.51 4.11 24.10
CA GLU A 317 8.81 5.28 24.92
C GLU A 317 7.95 5.34 26.19
N LYS A 318 6.65 5.04 26.07
CA LYS A 318 5.72 4.96 27.21
C LYS A 318 6.13 3.85 28.18
N GLU A 319 6.49 2.68 27.66
CA GLU A 319 7.00 1.55 28.46
C GLU A 319 8.28 1.94 29.22
N LYS A 320 9.27 2.52 28.54
CA LYS A 320 10.50 3.03 29.17
C LYS A 320 10.24 4.12 30.22
N ALA A 321 9.27 4.99 29.98
CA ALA A 321 8.89 6.03 30.94
C ALA A 321 8.21 5.44 32.19
N ALA A 322 7.35 4.44 32.01
CA ALA A 322 6.70 3.71 33.09
C ALA A 322 7.73 2.94 33.95
N GLU A 323 8.66 2.22 33.34
CA GLU A 323 9.75 1.52 34.05
C GLU A 323 10.61 2.50 34.86
N LYS A 324 10.99 3.64 34.27
CA LYS A 324 11.74 4.68 35.00
C LYS A 324 10.95 5.26 36.17
N ALA A 325 9.63 5.37 36.06
CA ALA A 325 8.77 5.83 37.14
C ALA A 325 8.66 4.78 38.26
N GLU A 326 8.53 3.50 37.92
CA GLU A 326 8.51 2.40 38.90
C GLU A 326 9.84 2.23 39.63
N VAL A 327 10.98 2.32 38.91
CA VAL A 327 12.32 2.28 39.52
C VAL A 327 12.55 3.47 40.47
N LYS A 328 12.08 4.67 40.11
CA LYS A 328 12.11 5.84 41.00
C LYS A 328 11.16 5.70 42.19
N GLY A 329 10.04 4.99 42.05
CA GLY A 329 9.12 4.64 43.15
C GLY A 329 9.59 3.47 44.04
N GLY A 330 10.60 2.72 43.59
CA GLY A 330 11.19 1.58 44.29
C GLY A 330 12.10 1.94 45.47
N ILE A 331 13.07 1.06 45.79
CA ILE A 331 13.96 1.17 46.98
C ILE A 331 14.58 2.55 47.10
N HIS A 332 14.99 3.18 45.99
CA HIS A 332 15.59 4.51 45.99
C HIS A 332 14.59 5.61 46.39
N GLY A 333 13.36 5.56 45.87
CA GLY A 333 12.27 6.46 46.28
C GLY A 333 11.88 6.27 47.76
N LYS A 334 11.86 5.03 48.25
CA LYS A 334 11.62 4.73 49.67
C LYS A 334 12.77 5.22 50.56
N LEU A 335 14.03 5.11 50.11
CA LEU A 335 15.21 5.56 50.86
C LEU A 335 15.29 7.10 50.93
N GLU A 336 14.99 7.80 49.83
CA GLU A 336 14.97 9.27 49.80
C GLU A 336 13.82 9.82 50.65
N LYS A 337 12.63 9.19 50.61
CA LYS A 337 11.50 9.55 51.46
C LYS A 337 11.82 9.31 52.95
N ALA A 338 12.45 8.18 53.28
CA ALA A 338 12.91 7.89 54.65
C ALA A 338 14.00 8.88 55.12
N LYS A 339 14.97 9.25 54.27
CA LYS A 339 15.99 10.26 54.60
C LYS A 339 15.37 11.64 54.83
N ALA A 340 14.38 12.04 54.03
CA ALA A 340 13.66 13.30 54.21
C ALA A 340 12.86 13.32 55.52
N GLU A 341 12.18 12.22 55.87
CA GLU A 341 11.45 12.08 57.13
C GLU A 341 12.37 12.07 58.36
N ILE A 342 13.57 11.47 58.27
CA ILE A 342 14.56 11.50 59.35
C ILE A 342 15.10 12.92 59.55
N LYS A 343 15.46 13.63 58.48
CA LYS A 343 15.91 15.03 58.56
C LYS A 343 14.83 15.96 59.14
N ALA A 344 13.56 15.75 58.78
CA ALA A 344 12.45 16.52 59.35
C ALA A 344 12.27 16.26 60.85
N LYS A 345 12.37 14.99 61.30
CA LYS A 345 12.28 14.62 62.72
C LYS A 345 13.46 15.13 63.55
N GLU A 346 14.66 15.21 62.97
CA GLU A 346 15.83 15.80 63.62
C GLU A 346 15.71 17.32 63.76
N ALA A 347 15.22 18.02 62.74
CA ALA A 347 14.97 19.46 62.80
C ALA A 347 13.93 19.81 63.89
N ASP A 348 12.86 19.03 64.01
CA ASP A 348 11.83 19.19 65.05
C ASP A 348 12.36 18.93 66.46
N LYS A 349 13.28 17.97 66.64
CA LYS A 349 13.95 17.73 67.94
C LYS A 349 14.87 18.89 68.32
N VAL A 350 15.60 19.46 67.36
CA VAL A 350 16.49 20.61 67.60
C VAL A 350 15.68 21.85 67.99
N LEU A 351 14.53 22.08 67.36
CA LEU A 351 13.61 23.17 67.70
C LEU A 351 13.02 22.99 69.12
N LYS A 352 12.57 21.78 69.47
CA LYS A 352 12.01 21.49 70.80
C LYS A 352 13.04 21.58 71.94
N ASN A 353 14.30 21.21 71.70
CA ASN A 353 15.35 21.34 72.71
C ASN A 353 15.72 22.83 72.95
N LYS A 354 15.82 23.64 71.88
CA LYS A 354 16.04 25.09 72.02
C LYS A 354 14.91 25.79 72.78
N SER A 355 13.66 25.37 72.60
CA SER A 355 12.53 25.91 73.37
C SER A 355 12.53 25.49 74.85
N LYS A 356 13.09 24.32 75.19
CA LYS A 356 13.24 23.89 76.59
C LYS A 356 14.38 24.60 77.31
N ASP A 357 15.50 24.83 76.64
CA ASP A 357 16.64 25.55 77.23
C ASP A 357 16.31 27.04 77.47
N LEU A 358 15.46 27.64 76.63
CA LEU A 358 14.98 29.01 76.84
C LEU A 358 13.98 29.13 78.00
N ALA A 359 13.23 28.06 78.31
CA ALA A 359 12.27 28.03 79.41
C ALA A 359 12.89 27.70 80.78
N ALA A 360 14.13 27.20 80.83
CA ALA A 360 14.87 26.95 82.07
C ALA A 360 15.77 28.13 82.48
N ALA A 361 15.82 29.20 81.67
CA ALA A 361 16.61 30.41 81.90
C ALA A 361 15.77 31.66 82.23
N LEU A 362 14.47 31.47 82.50
CA LEU A 362 13.53 32.43 83.09
C LEU A 362 13.08 31.88 84.45
#